data_AF-A0A442UFP7-F1
#
_entry.id   AF-A0A442UFP7-F1
#
_cell.length_a   1.000
_cell.length_b   1.000
_cell.length_c   1.000
_cell.angle_alpha   90.00
_cell.angle_beta   90.00
_cell.angle_gamma   90.00
#
_symmetry.space_group_name_H-M   'P 1'
#
loop_
_entity.id
_entity.type
_entity.pdbx_description
1 polymer ?
#
loop_
_entity_poly.entity_id
_entity_poly.type
_entity_poly.pdbx_seq_one_letter_code
_entity_poly.pdbx_strand_id
1 'polypeptide(L)' 'MIPVPNGVKVWLATGYTDMRKGFPGLSLMVQETLKRDPHLCIG' A
#
# COMPACT_ATOMS: atom_id res chain seq x y z
N MET A 1 6.23 16.83 4.00
CA MET A 1 4.95 16.24 3.54
C MET A 1 4.67 16.79 2.15
N ILE A 2 4.70 15.94 1.12
CA ILE A 2 4.31 16.34 -0.23
C ILE A 2 2.78 16.41 -0.25
N PRO A 3 2.15 17.53 -0.62
CA PRO A 3 0.70 17.62 -0.70
C PRO A 3 0.22 16.70 -1.83
N VAL A 4 -0.50 15.64 -1.46
CA VAL A 4 -1.08 14.73 -2.45
C VAL A 4 -2.44 15.32 -2.86
N PRO A 5 -2.66 15.61 -4.16
CA PRO A 5 -3.94 16.13 -4.62
C PRO A 5 -5.08 15.13 -4.35
N ASN A 6 -6.29 15.66 -4.16
CA ASN A 6 -7.46 14.84 -3.88
C ASN A 6 -7.78 13.92 -5.08
N GLY A 7 -7.94 12.62 -4.81
CA GLY A 7 -8.28 11.61 -5.82
C GLY A 7 -7.07 10.86 -6.40
N VAL A 8 -5.87 11.04 -5.85
CA VAL A 8 -4.70 10.24 -6.26
C VAL A 8 -4.87 8.79 -5.82
N LYS A 9 -4.98 7.91 -6.81
CA LYS A 9 -4.93 6.47 -6.63
C LYS A 9 -3.53 5.98 -6.99
N VAL A 10 -2.92 5.22 -6.09
CA VAL A 10 -1.70 4.47 -6.34
C VAL A 10 -2.03 3.03 -6.69
N TRP A 11 -1.21 2.45 -7.56
CA TRP A 11 -1.27 1.05 -7.89
C TRP A 11 -0.29 0.29 -6.99
N LEU A 12 -0.84 -0.59 -6.17
CA LEU A 12 -0.08 -1.60 -5.45
C LEU A 12 -0.21 -2.92 -6.20
N ALA A 13 0.65 -3.90 -5.91
CA ALA A 13 0.50 -5.27 -6.43
C ALA A 13 -0.87 -5.89 -6.10
N THR A 14 -1.61 -5.28 -5.17
CA THR A 14 -2.91 -5.66 -4.65
C THR A 14 -4.09 -4.93 -5.32
N GLY A 15 -3.82 -3.94 -6.19
CA GLY A 15 -4.83 -3.17 -6.91
C GLY A 15 -4.75 -1.66 -6.69
N TYR A 16 -5.80 -0.94 -7.11
CA TYR A 16 -5.90 0.51 -6.93
C TYR A 16 -6.19 0.87 -5.47
N THR A 17 -5.44 1.81 -4.91
CA THR A 17 -5.69 2.31 -3.54
C THR A 17 -5.54 3.82 -3.47
N ASP A 18 -6.40 4.45 -2.69
CA ASP A 18 -6.35 5.89 -2.45
C ASP A 18 -5.22 6.28 -1.47
N MET A 19 -4.44 7.29 -1.82
CA MET A 19 -3.30 7.76 -1.02
C MET A 19 -3.69 8.41 0.32
N ARG A 20 -4.98 8.70 0.58
CA ARG A 20 -5.44 9.22 1.89
C ARG A 20 -5.30 8.19 3.00
N LYS A 21 -5.24 6.90 2.68
CA LYS A 21 -4.93 5.85 3.67
C LYS A 21 -3.51 6.00 4.26
N GLY A 22 -2.66 6.79 3.60
CA GLY A 22 -1.27 6.99 4.00
C GLY A 22 -0.45 5.70 3.92
N PHE A 23 0.86 5.81 4.17
CA PHE A 23 1.75 4.65 4.13
C PHE A 23 1.34 3.50 5.06
N PRO A 24 0.87 3.73 6.30
CA PRO A 24 0.44 2.65 7.20
C PRO A 24 -0.80 1.89 6.70
N GLY A 25 -1.78 2.59 6.13
CA GLY A 25 -2.96 1.94 5.58
C GLY A 25 -2.66 1.19 4.28
N LEU A 26 -1.71 1.69 3.48
CA LEU A 26 -1.22 1.02 2.28
C LEU A 26 -0.44 -0.25 2.63
N SER A 27 0.49 -0.19 3.59
CA SER A 27 1.28 -1.36 4.00
C SER A 27 0.42 -2.47 4.59
N LEU A 28 -0.64 -2.14 5.33
CA LEU A 28 -1.61 -3.12 5.82
C LEU A 28 -2.36 -3.81 4.67
N MET A 29 -2.83 -3.06 3.67
CA MET A 29 -3.51 -3.68 2.53
C MET A 29 -2.60 -4.59 1.71
N VAL A 30 -1.32 -4.24 1.58
CA VAL A 30 -0.29 -5.09 0.95
C VAL A 30 -0.16 -6.40 1.70
N GLN A 31 -0.04 -6.36 3.02
CA GLN A 31 0.08 -7.54 3.88
C GLN A 31 -1.15 -8.45 3.81
N GLU A 32 -2.35 -7.89 3.97
CA GLU A 32 -3.61 -8.64 3.95
C GLU A 32 -3.86 -9.34 2.60
N THR A 33 -3.54 -8.65 1.49
CA THR A 33 -3.80 -9.20 0.16
C THR A 33 -2.75 -10.25 -0.24
N LEU A 34 -1.47 -9.98 0.02
CA LEU A 34 -0.41 -10.89 -0.40
C LEU A 34 -0.24 -12.08 0.55
N LYS A 35 -0.77 -11.99 1.79
CA LYS A 35 -0.64 -13.01 2.86
C LYS A 35 0.78 -13.55 3.02
N ARG A 36 1.76 -12.77 2.58
CA ARG A 36 3.17 -13.09 2.54
C ARG A 36 3.81 -12.22 3.58
N ASP A 37 4.59 -12.86 4.44
CA ASP A 37 5.30 -12.15 5.47
C ASP A 37 6.25 -11.14 4.80
N PRO A 38 6.04 -9.82 4.96
CA PRO A 38 6.83 -8.80 4.27
C PRO A 38 8.26 -8.70 4.82
N HIS A 39 8.54 -9.35 5.96
CA HIS A 39 9.86 -9.43 6.56
C HIS A 39 10.60 -10.71 6.16
N LEU A 40 9.88 -11.72 5.66
CA LEU A 40 10.46 -12.95 5.18
C LEU A 40 11.03 -12.75 3.77
N CYS A 41 12.31 -12.35 3.71
CA CYS A 41 13.11 -12.47 2.51
C CYS A 41 13.42 -13.96 2.30
N ILE A 42 12.65 -14.65 1.44
CA ILE A 42 13.09 -15.93 0.88
C ILE A 42 13.91 -15.64 -0.37
N GLY A 43 15.23 -15.63 -0.19
CA GLY A 43 16.25 -15.49 -1.23
C GLY A 43 17.59 -15.90 -0.68
#